data_AF-A0A1Q7K963-F1
#
_entry.id   AF-A0A1Q7K963-F1
#
_cell.length_a   1.000
_cell.length_b   1.000
_cell.length_c   1.000
_cell.angle_alpha   90.00
_cell.angle_beta   90.00
_cell.angle_gamma   90.00
#
_symmetry.space_group_name_H-M   'P 1'
#
loop_
_entity.id
_entity.type
_entity.pdbx_description
1 polymer ?
#
loop_
_entity_poly.entity_id
_entity_poly.type
_entity_poly.pdbx_seq_one_letter_code
_entity_poly.pdbx_strand_id
1 'polypeptide(L)'
;MDDLASYNGKILRLNPNGTTPDDQAGGSPLYSLAYRSPKGFDWDPATGVLWIVDAVDGDDARISAVVAAAGSRTRGVTKTTLRLPSDSRPSSIAAYRGDRLPSLQHSLLVASAEGRHLLRIRLDPADATRVLGVDRLLQNRIGAVRAVTMGPDGAVYLAGDGAIHRLIP
;
A
#
# COMPACT_ATOMS: atom_id res chain seq x y z
N MET A 1 -17.44 -9.09 -13.31
CA MET A 1 -16.55 -8.54 -12.27
C MET A 1 -17.10 -8.79 -10.86
N ASP A 2 -18.18 -9.56 -10.67
CA ASP A 2 -18.72 -9.89 -9.34
C ASP A 2 -18.98 -11.40 -9.18
N ASP A 3 -17.91 -12.19 -9.28
CA ASP A 3 -17.96 -13.56 -8.77
C ASP A 3 -17.45 -13.57 -7.33
N LEU A 4 -18.37 -13.78 -6.37
CA LEU A 4 -18.06 -13.90 -4.95
C LEU A 4 -17.37 -15.24 -4.62
N ALA A 5 -17.43 -16.23 -5.52
CA ALA A 5 -16.70 -17.50 -5.40
C ALA A 5 -15.23 -17.37 -5.84
N SER A 6 -14.89 -16.37 -6.66
CA SER A 6 -13.51 -16.09 -7.06
C SER A 6 -12.78 -15.26 -6.00
N TYR A 7 -11.50 -15.55 -5.75
CA TYR A 7 -10.65 -14.73 -4.88
C TYR A 7 -9.95 -13.57 -5.60
N ASN A 8 -10.06 -13.50 -6.91
CA ASN A 8 -9.43 -12.43 -7.68
C ASN A 8 -10.03 -11.06 -7.31
N GLY A 9 -9.15 -10.07 -7.18
CA GLY A 9 -9.55 -8.68 -6.89
C GLY A 9 -10.00 -8.43 -5.45
N LYS A 10 -9.56 -9.26 -4.50
CA LYS A 10 -9.97 -9.21 -3.09
C LYS A 10 -8.76 -9.24 -2.15
N ILE A 11 -8.92 -8.65 -0.98
CA ILE A 11 -8.07 -8.92 0.19
C ILE A 11 -8.81 -9.93 1.05
N LEU A 12 -8.12 -11.02 1.38
CA LEU A 12 -8.67 -12.09 2.20
C LEU A 12 -8.01 -12.07 3.59
N ARG A 13 -8.82 -12.32 4.62
CA ARG A 13 -8.36 -12.54 5.99
C ARG A 13 -8.56 -14.02 6.31
N LEU A 14 -7.46 -14.71 6.51
CA LEU A 14 -7.41 -16.16 6.69
C LEU A 14 -6.82 -16.47 8.07
N ASN A 15 -7.28 -17.55 8.67
CA ASN A 15 -6.55 -18.20 9.76
C ASN A 15 -5.22 -18.79 9.23
N PRO A 16 -4.22 -19.09 10.08
CA PRO A 16 -2.96 -19.69 9.64
C PRO A 16 -3.11 -21.01 8.88
N ASN A 17 -4.20 -21.75 9.12
CA ASN A 17 -4.56 -22.98 8.41
C ASN A 17 -5.37 -22.75 7.11
N GLY A 18 -5.57 -21.49 6.70
CA GLY A 18 -6.29 -21.12 5.48
C GLY A 18 -7.82 -21.04 5.60
N THR A 19 -8.40 -21.28 6.78
CA THR A 19 -9.85 -21.21 6.99
C THR A 19 -10.36 -19.77 7.21
N THR A 20 -11.66 -19.56 7.04
CA THR A 20 -12.33 -18.29 7.37
C THR A 20 -12.34 -18.07 8.90
N PRO A 21 -11.91 -16.91 9.41
CA PRO A 21 -12.02 -16.57 10.83
C PRO A 21 -13.48 -16.51 11.32
N ASP A 22 -13.74 -16.88 12.57
CA ASP A 22 -15.11 -16.95 13.13
C ASP A 22 -15.78 -15.57 13.25
N ASP A 23 -14.98 -14.53 13.49
CA ASP A 23 -15.39 -13.12 13.56
C ASP A 23 -15.51 -12.47 12.17
N GLN A 24 -15.29 -13.21 11.08
CA GLN A 24 -15.39 -12.65 9.74
C GLN A 24 -16.82 -12.22 9.41
N ALA A 25 -16.96 -11.11 8.69
CA ALA A 25 -18.25 -10.65 8.18
C ALA A 25 -18.72 -11.52 7.00
N GLY A 26 -19.45 -12.60 7.32
CA GLY A 26 -19.99 -13.58 6.38
C GLY A 26 -19.23 -14.92 6.42
N GLY A 27 -19.68 -15.90 5.62
CA GLY A 27 -19.07 -17.24 5.56
C GLY A 27 -17.80 -17.35 4.71
N SER A 28 -17.30 -16.24 4.16
CA SER A 28 -16.10 -16.21 3.30
C SER A 28 -15.01 -15.35 3.94
N PRO A 29 -13.72 -15.60 3.64
CA PRO A 29 -12.60 -14.84 4.22
C PRO A 29 -12.45 -13.43 3.64
N LEU A 30 -13.50 -12.87 3.03
CA LEU A 30 -13.45 -11.61 2.31
C LEU A 30 -13.31 -10.41 3.26
N TYR A 31 -12.13 -9.81 3.31
CA TYR A 31 -11.86 -8.60 4.10
C TYR A 31 -12.19 -7.33 3.31
N SER A 32 -11.64 -7.15 2.12
CA SER A 32 -11.91 -6.00 1.25
C SER A 32 -11.98 -6.44 -0.21
N LEU A 33 -12.67 -5.69 -1.07
CA LEU A 33 -12.92 -6.08 -2.47
C LEU A 33 -12.79 -4.89 -3.43
N ALA A 34 -13.12 -5.16 -4.70
CA ALA A 34 -13.13 -4.23 -5.82
C ALA A 34 -11.74 -3.83 -6.32
N TYR A 35 -10.72 -4.68 -6.16
CA TYR A 35 -9.40 -4.51 -6.76
C TYR A 35 -9.31 -5.19 -8.13
N ARG A 36 -8.40 -4.74 -8.98
CA ARG A 36 -8.12 -5.39 -10.28
C ARG A 36 -6.93 -6.33 -10.18
N SER A 37 -5.81 -5.82 -9.68
CA SER A 37 -4.58 -6.55 -9.46
C SER A 37 -3.80 -5.90 -8.30
N PRO A 38 -4.18 -6.18 -7.03
CA PRO A 38 -3.47 -5.66 -5.87
C PRO A 38 -2.01 -6.11 -5.92
N LYS A 39 -1.07 -5.17 -5.79
CA LYS A 39 0.39 -5.42 -5.93
C LYS A 39 1.12 -5.39 -4.61
N GLY A 40 0.67 -4.55 -3.69
CA GLY A 40 1.29 -4.41 -2.38
C GLY A 40 0.33 -3.77 -1.40
N PHE A 41 0.67 -3.90 -0.13
CA PHE A 41 -0.07 -3.28 0.96
C PHE A 41 0.87 -2.98 2.12
N ASP A 42 0.48 -2.04 2.96
CA ASP A 42 1.10 -1.85 4.26
C ASP A 42 0.11 -1.21 5.24
N TRP A 43 0.27 -1.51 6.52
CA TRP A 43 -0.54 -0.95 7.60
C TRP A 43 0.18 0.22 8.23
N ASP A 44 -0.49 1.34 8.47
CA ASP A 44 -0.02 2.27 9.49
C ASP A 44 -0.52 1.78 10.87
N PRO A 45 0.36 1.29 11.76
CA PRO A 45 -0.05 0.72 13.05
C PRO A 45 -0.51 1.79 14.03
N ALA A 46 -0.11 3.05 13.84
CA ALA A 46 -0.54 4.15 14.70
C ALA A 46 -2.02 4.49 14.47
N THR A 47 -2.50 4.33 13.23
CA THR A 47 -3.85 4.71 12.81
C THR A 47 -4.75 3.53 12.46
N GLY A 48 -4.18 2.34 12.26
CA GLY A 48 -4.88 1.14 11.81
C GLY A 48 -5.33 1.21 10.35
N VAL A 49 -4.85 2.17 9.57
CA VAL A 49 -5.18 2.30 8.14
C VAL A 49 -4.36 1.30 7.34
N LEU A 50 -5.03 0.41 6.62
CA LEU A 50 -4.43 -0.45 5.61
C LEU A 50 -4.40 0.30 4.27
N TRP A 51 -3.21 0.56 3.75
CA TRP A 51 -3.02 1.09 2.41
C TRP A 51 -2.72 -0.01 1.43
N ILE A 52 -3.44 -0.04 0.32
CA ILE A 52 -3.26 -1.04 -0.75
C ILE A 52 -2.93 -0.30 -2.04
N VAL A 53 -1.93 -0.78 -2.77
CA VAL A 53 -1.67 -0.36 -4.14
C VAL A 53 -2.18 -1.39 -5.13
N ASP A 54 -2.97 -0.95 -6.11
CA ASP A 54 -3.71 -1.77 -7.06
C ASP A 54 -3.40 -1.31 -8.49
N ALA A 55 -2.92 -2.23 -9.32
CA ALA A 55 -2.76 -2.00 -10.75
C ALA A 55 -4.10 -2.30 -11.44
N VAL A 56 -4.64 -1.33 -12.16
CA VAL A 56 -6.00 -1.39 -12.69
C VAL A 56 -5.98 -1.93 -14.12
N ASP A 57 -5.40 -1.18 -15.05
CA ASP A 57 -5.23 -1.58 -16.44
C ASP A 57 -4.15 -0.76 -17.14
N GLY A 58 -3.35 -1.39 -18.00
CA GLY A 58 -2.19 -0.75 -18.63
C GLY A 58 -1.31 0.01 -17.64
N ASP A 59 -1.37 1.33 -17.73
CA ASP A 59 -0.61 2.31 -16.94
C ASP A 59 -1.38 2.84 -15.71
N ASP A 60 -2.67 2.53 -15.62
CA ASP A 60 -3.52 3.01 -14.55
C ASP A 60 -3.29 2.21 -13.26
N ALA A 61 -3.00 2.94 -12.21
CA ALA A 61 -2.90 2.40 -10.86
C ALA A 61 -3.52 3.34 -9.84
N ARG A 62 -3.80 2.80 -8.66
CA ARG A 62 -4.37 3.56 -7.54
C ARG A 62 -3.86 3.05 -6.21
N ILE A 63 -3.99 3.89 -5.20
CA ILE A 63 -3.94 3.48 -3.80
C ILE A 63 -5.31 3.62 -3.16
N SER A 64 -5.61 2.76 -2.19
CA SER A 64 -6.83 2.81 -1.40
C SER A 64 -6.51 2.72 0.09
N ALA A 65 -7.10 3.61 0.89
CA ALA A 65 -7.10 3.53 2.34
C ALA A 65 -8.28 2.67 2.78
N VAL A 66 -8.00 1.61 3.53
CA VAL A 66 -8.99 0.68 4.07
C VAL A 66 -8.90 0.69 5.59
N VAL A 67 -10.03 0.85 6.26
CA VAL A 67 -10.12 0.75 7.73
C VAL A 67 -11.06 -0.37 8.12
N ALA A 68 -10.85 -0.96 9.30
CA ALA A 68 -11.79 -1.93 9.83
C ALA A 68 -13.18 -1.29 10.05
N ALA A 69 -14.24 -1.98 9.65
CA ALA A 69 -15.61 -1.63 9.97
C ALA A 69 -15.84 -1.70 11.49
N ALA A 70 -16.71 -0.85 12.01
CA ALA A 70 -17.16 -0.95 13.39
C ALA A 70 -18.05 -2.20 13.59
N GLY A 71 -17.96 -2.82 14.77
CA GLY A 71 -18.77 -3.97 15.17
C GLY A 71 -17.95 -5.23 15.44
N SER A 72 -18.64 -6.32 15.78
CA SER A 72 -18.04 -7.62 16.11
C SER A 72 -17.66 -8.46 14.89
N ARG A 73 -18.15 -8.09 13.70
CA ARG A 73 -17.89 -8.78 12.44
C ARG A 73 -16.86 -8.00 11.62
N THR A 74 -15.69 -8.58 11.41
CA THR A 74 -14.55 -7.92 10.77
C THR A 74 -14.70 -7.82 9.27
N ARG A 75 -14.56 -6.60 8.74
CA ARG A 75 -14.50 -6.27 7.31
C ARG A 75 -13.71 -4.98 7.12
N GLY A 76 -13.03 -4.82 5.99
CA GLY A 76 -12.41 -3.58 5.57
C GLY A 76 -13.37 -2.70 4.78
N VAL A 77 -13.36 -1.40 5.06
CA VAL A 77 -14.12 -0.37 4.33
C VAL A 77 -13.13 0.60 3.71
N THR A 78 -13.23 0.77 2.40
CA THR A 78 -12.44 1.78 1.67
C THR A 78 -12.93 3.18 2.06
N LYS A 79 -12.03 4.01 2.59
CA LYS A 79 -12.28 5.41 2.95
C LYS A 79 -11.88 6.37 1.85
N THR A 80 -10.75 6.11 1.23
CA THR A 80 -10.17 6.95 0.19
C THR A 80 -9.63 6.09 -0.94
N THR A 81 -9.73 6.58 -2.17
CA THR A 81 -9.01 6.04 -3.31
C THR A 81 -8.39 7.19 -4.09
N LEU A 82 -7.12 7.04 -4.45
CA LEU A 82 -6.38 8.02 -5.23
C LEU A 82 -5.77 7.32 -6.45
N ARG A 83 -6.04 7.85 -7.65
CA ARG A 83 -5.34 7.44 -8.87
C ARG A 83 -3.90 7.95 -8.83
N LEU A 84 -2.96 7.07 -9.11
CA LEU A 84 -1.54 7.40 -9.22
C LEU A 84 -1.23 7.96 -10.63
N PRO A 85 -0.09 8.65 -10.82
CA PRO A 85 0.40 8.99 -12.15
C PRO A 85 0.46 7.76 -13.08
N SER A 86 0.20 7.91 -14.37
CA SER A 86 0.09 6.79 -15.32
C SER A 86 1.41 6.03 -15.52
N ASP A 87 2.57 6.66 -15.36
CA ASP A 87 3.87 5.99 -15.46
C ASP A 87 4.31 5.29 -14.16
N SER A 88 3.42 5.18 -13.16
CA SER A 88 3.79 4.65 -11.85
C SER A 88 4.08 3.16 -11.87
N ARG A 89 3.34 2.36 -12.65
CA ARG A 89 3.40 0.87 -12.70
C ARG A 89 3.86 0.26 -11.34
N PRO A 90 3.07 0.46 -10.28
CA PRO A 90 3.55 0.25 -8.92
C PRO A 90 3.72 -1.23 -8.59
N SER A 91 4.66 -1.51 -7.70
CA SER A 91 5.05 -2.88 -7.34
C SER A 91 5.00 -3.16 -5.85
N SER A 92 5.19 -2.15 -5.01
CA SER A 92 5.12 -2.26 -3.55
C SER A 92 4.81 -0.91 -2.93
N ILE A 93 4.39 -0.94 -1.67
CA ILE A 93 4.08 0.24 -0.86
C ILE A 93 4.61 0.03 0.56
N ALA A 94 5.04 1.11 1.21
CA ALA A 94 5.41 1.11 2.63
C ALA A 94 4.94 2.42 3.29
N ALA A 95 4.38 2.33 4.49
CA ALA A 95 4.15 3.49 5.34
C ALA A 95 5.45 3.87 6.06
N TYR A 96 5.87 5.13 5.96
CA TYR A 96 7.04 5.64 6.68
C TYR A 96 6.69 5.86 8.15
N ARG A 97 7.48 5.27 9.05
CA ARG A 97 7.25 5.25 10.51
C ARG A 97 8.52 5.50 11.32
N GLY A 98 9.58 5.94 10.66
CA GLY A 98 10.86 6.20 11.30
C GLY A 98 11.00 7.68 11.67
N ASP A 99 11.95 7.98 12.54
CA ASP A 99 12.30 9.38 12.86
C ASP A 99 13.58 9.84 12.14
N ARG A 100 14.26 8.93 11.45
CA ARG A 100 15.55 9.20 10.80
C ARG A 100 15.46 10.13 9.60
N LEU A 101 14.36 10.08 8.86
CA LEU A 101 14.11 10.91 7.68
C LEU A 101 12.89 11.78 7.99
N PRO A 102 13.04 12.88 8.74
CA PRO A 102 11.92 13.74 9.13
C PRO A 102 11.12 14.24 7.93
N SER A 103 11.80 14.44 6.80
CA SER A 103 11.17 14.85 5.54
C SER A 103 10.18 13.83 5.01
N LEU A 104 10.21 12.56 5.43
CA LEU A 104 9.28 11.49 5.01
C LEU A 104 8.16 11.23 6.02
N GLN A 105 8.10 11.97 7.13
CA GLN A 105 6.99 11.80 8.08
C GLN A 105 5.63 11.97 7.40
N HIS A 106 4.64 11.22 7.91
CA HIS A 106 3.28 11.17 7.37
C HIS A 106 3.24 10.84 5.88
N SER A 107 4.07 9.89 5.43
CA SER A 107 4.16 9.54 4.01
C SER A 107 4.00 8.04 3.75
N LEU A 108 3.37 7.72 2.63
CA LEU A 108 3.50 6.42 1.99
C LEU A 108 4.55 6.50 0.89
N LEU A 109 5.31 5.44 0.73
CA LEU A 109 6.31 5.29 -0.32
C LEU A 109 5.85 4.19 -1.25
N VAL A 110 5.73 4.47 -2.55
CA VAL A 110 5.29 3.50 -3.57
C VAL A 110 6.41 3.31 -4.58
N ALA A 111 6.86 2.07 -4.73
CA ALA A 111 7.92 1.72 -5.68
C ALA A 111 7.40 1.69 -7.11
N SER A 112 8.08 2.41 -8.02
CA SER A 112 7.84 2.40 -9.46
C SER A 112 9.04 1.83 -10.21
N ALA A 113 8.88 0.61 -10.73
CA ALA A 113 9.97 -0.06 -11.43
C ALA A 113 10.23 0.60 -12.78
N GLU A 114 9.17 0.75 -13.56
CA GLU A 114 9.25 1.23 -14.94
C GLU A 114 9.36 2.75 -15.02
N GLY A 115 8.68 3.45 -14.11
CA GLY A 115 8.85 4.89 -13.95
C GLY A 115 10.20 5.28 -13.33
N ARG A 116 10.98 4.32 -12.81
CA ARG A 116 12.32 4.52 -12.23
C ARG A 116 12.37 5.61 -11.16
N HIS A 117 11.40 5.57 -10.26
CA HIS A 117 11.27 6.52 -9.16
C HIS A 117 10.60 5.88 -7.94
N LEU A 118 10.61 6.61 -6.83
CA LEU A 118 9.80 6.32 -5.66
C LEU A 118 8.75 7.42 -5.55
N LEU A 119 7.46 7.06 -5.53
CA LEU A 119 6.43 8.04 -5.23
C LEU A 119 6.32 8.21 -3.73
N ARG A 120 6.21 9.48 -3.31
CA ARG A 120 5.88 9.85 -1.94
C ARG A 120 4.45 10.39 -1.93
N ILE A 121 3.57 9.70 -1.22
CA ILE A 121 2.20 10.16 -0.97
C ILE A 121 2.20 10.84 0.39
N ARG A 122 1.96 12.15 0.43
CA ARG A 122 1.86 12.91 1.68
C ARG A 122 0.46 12.77 2.26
N LEU A 123 0.36 12.35 3.50
CA LEU A 123 -0.90 12.19 4.23
C LEU A 123 -1.14 13.36 5.17
N ASP A 124 -2.40 13.61 5.50
CA ASP A 124 -2.75 14.57 6.54
C ASP A 124 -2.39 13.97 7.92
N PRO A 125 -1.56 14.64 8.75
CA PRO A 125 -1.22 14.15 10.08
C PRO A 125 -2.44 14.06 11.02
N ALA A 126 -3.51 14.82 10.75
CA ALA A 126 -4.76 14.76 11.52
C ALA A 126 -5.73 13.68 11.02
N ASP A 127 -5.57 13.21 9.79
CA ASP A 127 -6.39 12.17 9.17
C ASP A 127 -5.57 11.35 8.18
N ALA A 128 -5.05 10.20 8.62
CA ALA A 128 -4.23 9.33 7.80
C ALA A 128 -4.98 8.68 6.62
N THR A 129 -6.28 8.92 6.44
CA THR A 129 -7.02 8.53 5.23
C THR A 129 -7.06 9.63 4.16
N ARG A 130 -6.65 10.86 4.51
CA ARG A 130 -6.63 12.02 3.61
C ARG A 130 -5.25 12.20 2.97
N VAL A 131 -5.24 12.34 1.65
CA VAL A 131 -4.01 12.62 0.87
C VAL A 131 -3.86 14.13 0.64
N LEU A 132 -2.68 14.66 0.93
CA LEU A 132 -2.29 16.05 0.72
C LEU A 132 -1.52 16.29 -0.59
N GLY A 133 -0.87 15.26 -1.14
CA GLY A 133 -0.16 15.38 -2.40
C GLY A 133 0.69 14.17 -2.76
N VAL A 134 1.26 14.22 -3.97
CA VAL A 134 2.12 13.16 -4.52
C VAL A 134 3.38 13.80 -5.08
N ASP A 135 4.54 13.38 -4.58
CA ASP A 135 5.85 13.83 -5.03
C ASP A 135 6.64 12.66 -5.65
N ARG A 136 7.56 12.96 -6.56
CA ARG A 136 8.50 11.98 -7.11
C ARG A 136 9.86 12.14 -6.44
N LEU A 137 10.36 11.05 -5.89
CA LEU A 137 11.69 10.96 -5.32
C LEU A 137 12.57 10.09 -6.21
N LEU A 138 13.87 10.40 -6.25
CA LEU A 138 14.91 9.57 -6.88
C LEU A 138 14.70 9.29 -8.38
N GLN A 139 13.93 10.13 -9.08
CA GLN A 139 13.64 9.97 -10.50
C GLN A 139 14.93 9.80 -11.32
N ASN A 140 15.06 8.65 -11.98
CA ASN A 140 16.23 8.27 -12.80
C ASN A 140 17.58 8.34 -12.06
N ARG A 141 17.59 8.25 -10.72
CA ARG A 141 18.83 8.30 -9.93
C ARG A 141 19.40 6.94 -9.60
N ILE A 142 18.54 5.95 -9.34
CA ILE A 142 18.94 4.64 -8.78
C ILE A 142 18.44 3.45 -9.61
N GLY A 143 17.97 3.69 -10.84
CA GLY A 143 17.38 2.65 -11.67
C GLY A 143 15.93 2.33 -11.31
N ALA A 144 15.50 1.11 -11.65
CA ALA A 144 14.15 0.63 -11.39
C ALA A 144 13.96 0.34 -9.89
N VAL A 145 12.87 0.80 -9.28
CA VAL A 145 12.54 0.49 -7.88
C VAL A 145 11.39 -0.52 -7.83
N ARG A 146 11.64 -1.74 -7.35
CA ARG A 146 10.66 -2.84 -7.33
C ARG A 146 10.09 -3.13 -5.95
N ALA A 147 10.89 -2.92 -4.91
CA ALA A 147 10.48 -3.11 -3.53
C ALA A 147 10.84 -1.89 -2.68
N VAL A 148 9.96 -1.51 -1.79
CA VAL A 148 10.23 -0.56 -0.70
C VAL A 148 9.78 -1.19 0.62
N THR A 149 10.61 -1.06 1.65
CA THR A 149 10.26 -1.48 3.01
C THR A 149 10.98 -0.63 4.05
N MET A 150 10.50 -0.66 5.28
CA MET A 150 11.12 -0.03 6.44
C MET A 150 11.97 -1.05 7.19
N GLY A 151 13.21 -0.70 7.49
CA GLY A 151 14.06 -1.49 8.38
C GLY A 151 13.71 -1.26 9.87
N PRO A 152 14.10 -2.18 10.76
CA PRO A 152 13.93 -2.01 12.21
C PRO A 152 14.75 -0.83 12.77
N ASP A 153 15.71 -0.33 12.01
CA ASP A 153 16.52 0.85 12.33
C ASP A 153 15.85 2.17 11.92
N GLY A 154 14.64 2.13 11.36
CA GLY A 154 13.91 3.31 10.90
C GLY A 154 14.38 3.87 9.55
N ALA A 155 15.29 3.17 8.85
CA ALA A 155 15.70 3.52 7.48
C ALA A 155 14.73 2.93 6.44
N VAL A 156 14.70 3.54 5.26
CA VAL A 156 13.97 3.01 4.10
C VAL A 156 14.94 2.20 3.24
N TYR A 157 14.53 0.99 2.88
CA TYR A 157 15.26 0.11 1.98
C TYR A 157 14.52 0.00 0.65
N LEU A 158 15.27 0.12 -0.45
CA LEU A 158 14.77 0.05 -1.81
C LEU A 158 15.50 -1.06 -2.55
N ALA A 159 14.78 -2.00 -3.14
CA ALA A 159 15.37 -3.05 -3.97
C ALA A 159 14.99 -2.89 -5.44
N GLY A 160 15.97 -3.04 -6.33
CA GLY A 160 15.76 -3.03 -7.76
C GLY A 160 17.07 -2.83 -8.53
N ASP A 161 17.03 -3.18 -9.81
CA ASP A 161 18.20 -3.10 -10.71
C ASP A 161 19.46 -3.83 -10.20
N GLY A 162 19.26 -4.96 -9.52
CA GLY A 162 20.34 -5.78 -8.96
C GLY A 162 20.97 -5.25 -7.67
N ALA A 163 20.45 -4.17 -7.08
CA ALA A 163 20.98 -3.57 -5.86
C ALA A 163 19.91 -3.37 -4.77
N ILE A 164 20.37 -3.29 -3.52
CA ILE A 164 19.59 -2.84 -2.37
C ILE A 164 20.19 -1.50 -1.92
N HIS A 165 19.38 -0.45 -1.98
CA HIS A 165 19.72 0.88 -1.54
C HIS A 165 19.13 1.11 -0.15
N ARG A 166 19.89 1.79 0.71
CA ARG A 166 19.42 2.23 2.03
C ARG A 166 19.41 3.75 2.04
N LEU A 167 18.25 4.35 2.27
CA LEU A 167 18.13 5.79 2.43
C LEU A 167 18.57 6.20 3.83
N ILE A 168 19.47 7.18 3.87
CA ILE A 168 20.00 7.80 5.10
C ILE A 168 19.75 9.31 5.03
N PRO A 169 19.80 10.03 6.17
CA PRO A 169 19.61 11.48 6.21
C PRO A 169 20.62 12.24 5.36
#